data_AF-A0A127MBY8-F1
#
_entry.id   AF-A0A127MBY8-F1
#
_cell.length_a   1.000
_cell.length_b   1.000
_cell.length_c   1.000
_cell.angle_alpha   90.00
_cell.angle_beta   90.00
_cell.angle_gamma   90.00
#
_symmetry.space_group_name_H-M   'P 1'
#
loop_
_entity.id
_entity.type
_entity.pdbx_description
1 polymer ?
#
loop_
_entity_poly.entity_id
_entity_poly.type
_entity_poly.pdbx_seq_one_letter_code
_entity_poly.pdbx_strand_id
1 'polypeptide(L)'
;MTSRRELLHKQPVAQYSGAIRVPALEFVVKKILHFMPILFGFLFFGPLFAQIMDKMGWREPLGLSTLTLGLIVGGTWGLIAFFRGSWIWARP
;
A
#
# COMPACT_ATOMS: atom_id res chain seq x y z
N MET A 1 -52.53 25.22 15.10
CA MET A 1 -52.31 23.75 15.16
C MET A 1 -51.77 23.30 13.81
N THR A 2 -50.44 23.31 13.65
CA THR A 2 -49.79 22.93 12.39
C THR A 2 -49.73 21.42 12.30
N SER A 3 -50.21 20.84 11.19
CA SER A 3 -50.42 19.40 11.04
C SER A 3 -49.08 18.65 11.07
N ARG A 4 -49.01 17.52 11.79
CA ARG A 4 -47.81 16.65 11.88
C ARG A 4 -47.28 16.22 10.49
N ARG A 5 -48.08 16.31 9.44
CA ARG A 5 -47.69 16.05 8.05
C ARG A 5 -46.84 17.17 7.42
N GLU A 6 -47.02 18.44 7.82
CA GLU A 6 -46.18 19.56 7.35
C GLU A 6 -44.79 19.54 8.00
N LEU A 7 -44.70 19.05 9.24
CA LEU A 7 -43.42 18.89 9.94
C LEU A 7 -42.52 17.81 9.33
N LEU A 8 -43.11 16.84 8.61
CA LEU A 8 -42.38 15.77 7.92
C LEU A 8 -41.89 16.19 6.53
N HIS A 9 -42.54 17.17 5.90
CA HIS A 9 -42.15 17.70 4.59
C HIS A 9 -41.04 18.76 4.68
N LYS A 10 -40.84 19.35 5.86
CA LYS A 10 -39.72 20.25 6.19
C LYS A 10 -38.52 19.57 6.87
N GLN A 11 -38.54 18.24 7.03
CA GLN A 11 -37.32 17.53 7.40
C GLN A 11 -36.45 17.44 6.14
N PRO A 12 -35.19 17.95 6.14
CA PRO A 12 -34.27 17.70 5.04
C PRO A 12 -33.98 16.19 5.01
N VAL A 13 -34.74 15.47 4.19
CA VAL A 13 -34.46 14.08 3.86
C VAL A 13 -33.08 14.10 3.17
N ALA A 14 -32.08 13.51 3.84
CA ALA A 14 -30.69 13.35 3.39
C ALA A 14 -29.68 14.48 3.74
N GLN A 15 -29.77 15.10 4.92
CA GLN A 15 -28.55 15.63 5.58
C GLN A 15 -27.78 14.52 6.33
N TYR A 16 -27.57 13.39 5.67
CA TYR A 16 -26.56 12.39 6.06
C TYR A 16 -25.38 12.40 5.08
N SER A 17 -25.15 13.50 4.37
CA SER A 17 -23.85 13.77 3.75
C SER A 17 -22.95 14.52 4.72
N GLY A 18 -22.92 14.06 5.98
CA GLY A 18 -21.80 14.31 6.86
C GLY A 18 -20.63 13.55 6.28
N ALA A 19 -19.91 14.18 5.35
CA ALA A 19 -18.59 13.76 4.93
C ALA A 19 -17.85 13.39 6.22
N ILE A 20 -17.62 12.10 6.44
CA ILE A 20 -16.81 11.66 7.57
C ILE A 20 -15.41 12.19 7.22
N ARG A 21 -15.11 13.38 7.72
CA ARG A 21 -13.75 13.89 7.77
C ARG A 21 -13.07 12.94 8.74
N VAL A 22 -12.45 11.89 8.22
CA VAL A 22 -11.56 10.98 8.97
C VAL A 22 -10.13 11.43 8.69
N PRO A 23 -9.69 12.58 9.27
CA PRO A 23 -8.35 13.09 9.05
C PRO A 23 -7.28 12.06 9.47
N ALA A 24 -7.60 11.23 10.47
CA ALA A 24 -6.75 10.13 10.91
C ALA A 24 -6.60 9.03 9.83
N LEU A 25 -7.70 8.58 9.22
CA LEU A 25 -7.63 7.55 8.16
C LEU A 25 -6.90 8.08 6.94
N GLU A 26 -7.21 9.30 6.52
CA GLU A 26 -6.53 9.94 5.39
C GLU A 26 -5.01 10.04 5.64
N PHE A 27 -4.61 10.44 6.85
CA PHE A 27 -3.21 10.50 7.24
C PHE A 27 -2.54 9.11 7.17
N VAL A 28 -3.18 8.09 7.75
CA VAL A 28 -2.66 6.71 7.75
C VAL A 28 -2.52 6.17 6.33
N VAL A 29 -3.55 6.31 5.50
CA VAL A 29 -3.53 5.86 4.11
C VAL A 29 -2.42 6.56 3.33
N LYS A 30 -2.30 7.89 3.43
CA LYS A 30 -1.24 8.63 2.75
C LYS A 30 0.16 8.17 3.18
N LYS A 31 0.37 7.92 4.47
CA LYS A 31 1.66 7.42 4.98
C LYS A 31 1.96 6.02 4.46
N ILE A 32 1.00 5.11 4.49
CA ILE A 32 1.17 3.75 3.96
C ILE A 32 1.51 3.81 2.46
N LEU A 33 0.76 4.59 1.68
CA LEU A 33 1.00 4.76 0.25
C LEU A 33 2.38 5.39 -0.04
N HIS A 34 2.84 6.31 0.81
CA HIS A 34 4.17 6.90 0.69
C HIS A 34 5.29 5.88 0.90
N PHE A 35 5.18 5.02 1.93
CA PHE A 35 6.15 3.95 2.20
C PHE A 35 5.91 2.66 1.40
N MET A 36 4.88 2.64 0.55
CA MET A 36 4.47 1.47 -0.21
C MET A 36 5.59 0.84 -1.04
N PRO A 37 6.53 1.60 -1.65
CA PRO A 37 7.65 0.98 -2.38
C PRO A 37 8.54 0.09 -1.50
N ILE A 38 8.82 0.52 -0.27
CA ILE A 38 9.63 -0.24 0.68
C ILE A 38 8.85 -1.46 1.17
N LEU A 39 7.60 -1.24 1.58
CA LEU A 39 6.73 -2.32 2.08
C LEU A 39 6.53 -3.39 1.01
N PHE A 40 6.28 -3.00 -0.25
CA PHE A 40 6.14 -3.92 -1.37
C PHE A 40 7.45 -4.67 -1.67
N GLY A 41 8.59 -3.98 -1.61
CA GLY A 41 9.91 -4.57 -1.80
C GLY A 41 10.21 -5.69 -0.80
N PHE A 42 9.96 -5.45 0.49
CA PHE A 42 10.24 -6.43 1.55
C PHE A 42 9.15 -7.49 1.73
N LEU A 43 7.87 -7.12 1.70
CA LEU A 43 6.78 -8.05 2.06
C LEU A 43 6.29 -8.88 0.88
N PHE A 44 6.41 -8.37 -0.34
CA PHE A 44 5.90 -9.05 -1.52
C PHE A 44 7.03 -9.50 -2.45
N PHE A 45 7.82 -8.55 -2.97
CA PHE A 45 8.80 -8.84 -4.00
C PHE A 45 9.96 -9.71 -3.49
N GLY A 46 10.50 -9.44 -2.29
CA GLY A 46 11.57 -10.24 -1.71
C GLY A 46 11.21 -11.72 -1.50
N PRO A 47 10.09 -12.04 -0.80
CA PRO A 47 9.62 -13.42 -0.65
C PRO A 47 9.24 -14.09 -1.97
N LEU A 48 8.67 -13.34 -2.92
CA LEU A 48 8.38 -13.85 -4.27
C LEU A 48 9.67 -14.20 -5.00
N PHE A 49 10.69 -13.34 -4.94
CA PHE A 49 11.98 -13.57 -5.56
C PHE A 49 12.68 -14.80 -4.96
N ALA A 50 12.65 -14.94 -3.63
CA ALA A 50 13.15 -16.14 -2.95
C ALA A 50 12.47 -17.42 -3.45
N GLN A 51 11.14 -17.42 -3.53
CA GLN A 51 10.38 -18.56 -4.07
C GLN A 51 10.76 -18.88 -5.51
N ILE A 52 10.97 -17.87 -6.36
CA ILE A 52 11.42 -18.07 -7.73
C ILE A 52 12.81 -18.71 -7.75
N MET A 53 13.74 -18.26 -6.93
CA MET A 53 15.08 -18.86 -6.81
C MET A 53 15.02 -20.32 -6.36
N ASP A 54 14.21 -20.63 -5.35
CA ASP A 54 13.99 -22.00 -4.88
C ASP A 54 13.44 -22.90 -5.99
N LYS A 55 12.47 -22.39 -6.77
CA LYS A 55 11.87 -23.10 -7.91
C LYS A 55 12.85 -23.29 -9.07
N MET A 56 13.81 -22.39 -9.25
CA MET A 56 14.90 -22.53 -10.20
C MET A 56 16.03 -23.46 -9.72
N GLY A 57 15.92 -24.00 -8.50
CA GLY A 57 16.91 -24.90 -7.92
C GLY A 57 18.17 -24.18 -7.42
N TRP A 58 18.12 -22.86 -7.27
CA TRP A 58 19.23 -22.09 -6.70
C TRP A 58 19.27 -22.32 -5.19
N ARG A 59 20.04 -23.32 -4.77
CA ARG A 59 20.26 -23.63 -3.34
C ARG A 59 21.40 -22.77 -2.84
N GLU A 60 21.10 -21.93 -1.87
CA GLU A 60 22.07 -21.09 -1.14
C GLU A 60 23.02 -20.27 -2.05
N PRO A 61 22.48 -19.39 -2.90
CA PRO A 61 23.34 -18.53 -3.71
C PRO A 61 24.24 -17.71 -2.78
N LEU A 62 25.55 -17.67 -3.08
CA LEU A 62 26.55 -16.94 -2.29
C LEU A 62 26.66 -17.40 -0.81
N GLY A 63 26.20 -18.61 -0.48
CA GLY A 63 26.17 -19.12 0.91
C GLY A 63 25.08 -18.49 1.78
N LEU A 64 24.14 -17.76 1.16
CA LEU A 64 22.99 -17.15 1.84
C LEU A 64 21.72 -17.91 1.49
N SER A 65 20.80 -18.02 2.45
CA SER A 65 19.48 -18.55 2.15
C SER A 65 18.79 -17.70 1.07
N THR A 66 17.98 -18.35 0.25
CA THR A 66 17.24 -17.70 -0.83
C THR A 66 16.32 -16.60 -0.31
N LEU A 67 15.74 -16.77 0.88
CA LEU A 67 14.96 -15.73 1.55
C LEU A 67 15.79 -14.51 1.91
N THR A 68 16.98 -14.69 2.50
CA THR A 68 17.86 -13.56 2.86
C THR A 68 18.24 -12.76 1.62
N LEU A 69 18.64 -13.45 0.54
CA LEU A 69 18.95 -12.78 -0.72
C LEU A 69 17.73 -12.10 -1.34
N GLY A 70 16.56 -12.73 -1.30
CA GLY A 70 15.32 -12.11 -1.77
C GLY A 70 14.97 -10.85 -1.01
N LEU A 71 15.11 -10.84 0.32
CA LEU A 71 14.87 -9.65 1.15
C LEU A 71 15.90 -8.55 0.89
N ILE A 72 17.17 -8.88 0.68
CA ILE A 72 18.20 -7.90 0.31
C ILE A 72 17.85 -7.27 -1.05
N VAL A 73 17.65 -8.10 -2.08
CA VAL A 73 17.34 -7.63 -3.43
C VAL A 73 16.06 -6.80 -3.43
N GLY A 74 14.99 -7.31 -2.83
CA GLY A 74 13.71 -6.63 -2.83
C GLY A 74 13.65 -5.40 -1.95
N GLY A 75 14.33 -5.43 -0.80
CA GLY A 75 14.48 -4.27 0.08
C GLY A 75 15.29 -3.15 -0.57
N THR A 76 16.43 -3.47 -1.17
CA THR A 76 17.24 -2.50 -1.90
C THR A 76 16.47 -1.91 -3.09
N TRP A 77 15.75 -2.74 -3.86
CA TRP A 77 14.96 -2.26 -5.00
C TRP A 77 13.80 -1.35 -4.56
N GLY A 78 13.09 -1.72 -3.50
CA GLY A 78 12.03 -0.90 -2.90
C GLY A 78 12.54 0.41 -2.33
N LEU A 79 13.74 0.41 -1.73
CA LEU A 79 14.38 1.62 -1.21
C LEU A 79 14.79 2.57 -2.35
N ILE A 80 15.38 2.05 -3.43
CA ILE A 80 15.69 2.83 -4.64
C ILE A 80 14.41 3.44 -5.22
N ALA A 81 13.33 2.66 -5.32
CA ALA A 81 12.05 3.13 -5.82
C ALA A 81 11.43 4.22 -4.92
N PHE A 82 11.60 4.11 -3.59
CA PHE A 82 11.15 5.13 -2.64
C PHE A 82 11.87 6.47 -2.84
N PHE A 83 13.20 6.48 -2.92
CA PHE A 83 13.95 7.72 -3.12
C PHE A 83 13.77 8.32 -4.51
N ARG A 84 13.61 7.48 -5.54
CA ARG A 84 13.52 7.95 -6.93
C ARG A 84 12.09 8.29 -7.38
N GLY A 85 11.08 7.75 -6.69
CA GLY A 85 9.68 7.83 -7.13
C GLY A 85 9.34 6.99 -8.37
N SER A 86 10.24 6.09 -8.79
CA SER A 86 10.01 5.18 -9.92
C SER A 86 10.74 3.85 -9.74
N TRP A 87 10.01 2.75 -9.95
CA TRP A 87 10.53 1.39 -9.99
C TRP A 87 11.40 1.10 -11.22
N ILE A 88 11.10 1.77 -12.33
CA ILE A 88 11.73 1.53 -13.62
C ILE A 88 12.66 2.70 -13.95
N TRP A 89 13.83 2.37 -14.49
CA TRP A 89 14.83 3.37 -14.85
C TRP A 89 14.53 4.11 -16.15
N ALA A 90 13.75 3.50 -17.04
CA ALA A 90 13.29 4.13 -18.27
C ALA A 90 12.37 5.30 -17.93
N ARG A 91 12.91 6.51 -18.00
CA ARG A 91 12.10 7.70 -18.24
C ARG A 91 11.73 7.68 -19.73
N PRO A 92 10.45 7.78 -20.12
CA PRO A 92 10.13 8.21 -21.47
C PRO A 92 10.67 9.63 -21.72
#